data_AF-A0A9D6P831-F1
#
_entry.id   AF-A0A9D6P831-F1
#
_cell.length_a   1.000
_cell.length_b   1.000
_cell.length_c   1.000
_cell.angle_alpha   90.00
_cell.angle_beta   90.00
_cell.angle_gamma   90.00
#
_symmetry.space_group_name_H-M   'P 1'
#
loop_
_entity.id
_entity.type
_entity.pdbx_description
1 polymer ?
#
loop_
_entity_poly.entity_id
_entity_poly.type
_entity_poly.pdbx_seq_one_letter_code
_entity_poly.pdbx_strand_id
1 'polypeptide(L)'
;MALWLILFILVVGISFLLALRSMMDYQEVPEQTKVEYGLFLIRQIDNFDANILNAIRNRLHTAGLVISIERLIKGKQAALTIFGLKKILADFTDKLNLLELEDYTASWAGKEVSTWEIGVKDSHYLKHEDFDNIFKNLPEFAEDDQFFLQVVLSPKGNQDNAPFATQIRVAFLAEDSQRKRLLAPLLHNLNTGGLIKVPRPFSLGQMMSFYRARSLSKDSKGPILDSQAVARLLKV
;
A
#
# COMPACT_ATOMS: atom_id res chain seq x y z
N MET A 1 18.28 48.81 4.46
CA MET A 1 17.86 48.22 3.18
C MET A 1 18.60 46.92 2.87
N ALA A 2 19.93 46.90 2.82
CA ALA A 2 20.69 45.67 2.53
C ALA A 2 20.42 44.51 3.50
N LEU A 3 20.37 44.76 4.82
CA LEU A 3 20.05 43.72 5.82
C LEU A 3 18.64 43.12 5.63
N TRP A 4 17.64 43.97 5.32
CA TRP A 4 16.28 43.54 5.02
C TRP A 4 16.20 42.71 3.73
N LEU A 5 16.99 43.08 2.73
CA LEU A 5 17.06 42.36 1.46
C LEU A 5 17.71 40.97 1.63
N ILE A 6 18.76 40.87 2.46
CA ILE A 6 19.38 39.59 2.84
C ILE A 6 18.39 38.70 3.60
N LEU A 7 17.66 39.25 4.59
CA LEU A 7 16.63 38.53 5.34
C LEU A 7 15.50 38.05 4.44
N PHE A 8 15.05 38.88 3.50
CA PHE A 8 14.02 38.52 2.54
C PHE A 8 14.45 37.33 1.65
N ILE A 9 15.67 37.38 1.09
CA ILE A 9 16.22 36.28 0.30
C ILE A 9 16.33 35.00 1.14
N LEU A 10 16.74 35.11 2.41
CA LEU A 10 16.88 33.96 3.30
C LEU A 10 15.52 33.31 3.60
N VAL A 11 14.48 34.11 3.88
CA VAL A 11 13.12 33.60 4.09
C VAL A 11 12.57 32.95 2.81
N VAL A 12 12.78 33.56 1.65
CA VAL A 12 12.38 32.99 0.35
C VAL A 12 13.11 31.67 0.09
N GLY A 13 14.42 31.60 0.34
CA GLY A 13 15.22 30.39 0.16
C GLY A 13 14.78 29.25 1.07
N ILE A 14 14.54 29.53 2.35
CA ILE A 14 14.01 28.54 3.30
C ILE A 14 12.61 28.08 2.88
N SER A 15 11.73 29.01 2.51
CA SER A 15 10.36 28.69 2.08
C SER A 15 10.36 27.82 0.82
N PHE A 16 11.24 28.12 -0.13
CA PHE A 16 11.40 27.33 -1.35
C PHE A 16 11.94 25.92 -1.07
N LEU A 17 12.95 25.79 -0.19
CA LEU A 17 13.45 24.48 0.26
C LEU A 17 12.37 23.65 0.96
N LEU A 18 11.56 24.28 1.82
CA LEU A 18 10.44 23.63 2.49
C LEU A 18 9.35 23.21 1.50
N ALA A 19 9.03 24.05 0.52
CA ALA A 19 8.07 23.73 -0.52
C ALA A 19 8.54 22.57 -1.41
N LEU A 20 9.81 22.55 -1.81
CA LEU A 20 10.41 21.44 -2.56
C LEU A 20 10.33 20.13 -1.75
N ARG A 21 10.72 20.17 -0.47
CA ARG A 21 10.62 19.00 0.40
C ARG A 21 9.16 18.53 0.57
N SER A 22 8.23 19.47 0.74
CA SER A 22 6.80 19.16 0.82
C SER A 22 6.26 18.53 -0.47
N MET A 23 6.76 18.95 -1.64
CA MET A 23 6.40 18.34 -2.92
C MET A 23 7.01 16.95 -3.09
N MET A 24 8.21 16.70 -2.55
CA MET A 24 8.80 15.35 -2.54
C MET A 24 7.97 14.38 -1.69
N ASP A 25 7.45 14.83 -0.56
CA ASP A 25 6.58 14.04 0.32
C ASP A 25 5.13 13.96 -0.17
N TYR A 26 4.80 14.53 -1.35
CA TYR A 26 3.47 14.50 -1.92
C TYR A 26 3.01 13.07 -2.18
N GLN A 27 1.77 12.79 -1.79
CA GLN A 27 1.11 11.52 -2.03
C GLN A 27 -0.12 11.75 -2.89
N GLU A 28 -0.27 10.94 -3.92
CA GLU A 28 -1.47 10.88 -4.73
C GLU A 28 -2.57 10.21 -3.90
N VAL A 29 -3.66 10.94 -3.65
CA VAL A 29 -4.81 10.47 -2.89
C VAL A 29 -5.96 10.19 -3.87
N PRO A 30 -6.38 8.93 -4.04
CA PRO A 30 -7.53 8.53 -4.87
C PRO A 30 -8.78 9.39 -4.67
N GLU A 31 -9.13 9.70 -3.41
CA GLU A 31 -10.35 10.45 -3.05
C GLU A 31 -10.41 11.87 -3.63
N GLN A 32 -9.29 12.45 -4.02
CA GLN A 32 -9.25 13.81 -4.59
C GLN A 32 -9.52 13.83 -6.10
N THR A 33 -9.57 12.66 -6.75
CA THR A 33 -9.92 12.57 -8.16
C THR A 33 -11.45 12.58 -8.29
N LYS A 34 -12.01 13.32 -9.27
CA LYS A 34 -13.47 13.43 -9.52
C LYS A 34 -14.10 12.11 -10.01
N VAL A 35 -13.47 10.98 -9.75
CA VAL A 35 -13.81 9.68 -10.29
C VAL A 35 -14.19 8.76 -9.14
N GLU A 36 -15.23 7.95 -9.34
CA GLU A 36 -15.81 7.16 -8.26
C GLU A 36 -14.97 5.90 -7.98
N TYR A 37 -14.39 5.86 -6.78
CA TYR A 37 -13.71 4.69 -6.23
C TYR A 37 -14.67 3.87 -5.35
N GLY A 38 -14.41 2.57 -5.27
CA GLY A 38 -15.11 1.66 -4.38
C GLY A 38 -14.18 0.59 -3.85
N LEU A 39 -14.52 0.05 -2.68
CA LEU A 39 -13.86 -1.11 -2.09
C LEU A 39 -14.70 -2.36 -2.39
N PHE A 40 -14.08 -3.42 -2.89
CA PHE A 40 -14.76 -4.65 -3.24
C PHE A 40 -14.08 -5.86 -2.62
N LEU A 41 -14.87 -6.78 -2.09
CA LEU A 41 -14.45 -8.14 -1.72
C LEU A 41 -14.33 -9.01 -2.96
N ILE A 42 -13.19 -9.68 -3.13
CA ILE A 42 -12.97 -10.68 -4.16
C ILE A 42 -13.37 -12.05 -3.60
N ARG A 43 -14.49 -12.61 -4.08
CA ARG A 43 -15.00 -13.91 -3.60
C ARG A 43 -14.45 -15.09 -4.38
N GLN A 44 -14.05 -14.88 -5.64
CA GLN A 44 -13.37 -15.89 -6.46
C GLN A 44 -11.86 -15.60 -6.50
N ILE A 45 -11.17 -15.87 -5.39
CA ILE A 45 -9.73 -15.58 -5.23
C ILE A 45 -8.89 -16.40 -6.22
N ASP A 46 -9.31 -17.62 -6.56
CA ASP A 46 -8.59 -18.48 -7.52
C ASP A 46 -8.52 -17.89 -8.93
N ASN A 47 -9.47 -17.02 -9.28
CA ASN A 47 -9.48 -16.30 -10.56
C ASN A 47 -8.63 -15.02 -10.52
N PHE A 48 -8.15 -14.60 -9.35
CA PHE A 48 -7.32 -13.41 -9.20
C PHE A 48 -5.85 -13.74 -9.50
N ASP A 49 -5.45 -13.53 -10.76
CA ASP A 49 -4.13 -13.88 -11.28
C ASP A 49 -3.40 -12.68 -11.93
N ALA A 50 -2.20 -12.96 -12.47
CA ALA A 50 -1.41 -11.96 -13.17
C ALA A 50 -2.08 -11.42 -14.44
N ASN A 51 -2.97 -12.20 -15.09
CA ASN A 51 -3.67 -11.77 -16.30
C ASN A 51 -4.74 -10.73 -15.96
N ILE A 52 -5.49 -10.94 -14.88
CA ILE A 52 -6.43 -9.96 -14.34
C ILE A 52 -5.70 -8.67 -13.96
N LEU A 53 -4.57 -8.77 -13.26
CA LEU A 53 -3.76 -7.60 -12.90
C LEU A 53 -3.24 -6.83 -14.13
N ASN A 54 -2.77 -7.52 -15.16
CA ASN A 54 -2.37 -6.89 -16.43
C ASN A 54 -3.54 -6.19 -17.11
N ALA A 55 -4.72 -6.82 -17.15
CA ALA A 55 -5.91 -6.23 -17.74
C ALA A 55 -6.35 -4.97 -16.98
N ILE A 56 -6.33 -5.00 -15.63
CA ILE A 56 -6.63 -3.82 -14.80
C ILE A 56 -5.59 -2.72 -15.04
N ARG A 57 -4.30 -3.05 -15.07
CA ARG A 57 -3.21 -2.09 -15.35
C ARG A 57 -3.44 -1.32 -16.64
N ASN A 58 -3.74 -2.04 -17.72
CA ASN A 58 -3.91 -1.44 -19.04
C ASN A 58 -5.06 -0.42 -19.05
N ARG A 59 -6.09 -0.61 -18.20
CA ARG A 59 -7.17 0.37 -18.00
C ARG A 59 -6.76 1.54 -17.11
N LEU A 60 -5.95 1.29 -16.07
CA LEU A 60 -5.47 2.32 -15.15
C LEU A 60 -4.50 3.30 -15.79
N HIS A 61 -3.63 2.81 -16.69
CA HIS A 61 -2.59 3.62 -17.34
C HIS A 61 -3.19 4.83 -18.05
N THR A 62 -4.28 4.62 -18.78
CA THR A 62 -5.00 5.67 -19.51
C THR A 62 -5.59 6.75 -18.59
N ALA A 63 -5.83 6.42 -17.32
CA ALA A 63 -6.47 7.32 -16.37
C ALA A 63 -5.46 8.04 -15.44
N GLY A 64 -4.21 7.55 -15.33
CA GLY A 64 -3.23 8.08 -14.38
C GLY A 64 -3.64 7.84 -12.93
N LEU A 65 -4.21 6.66 -12.66
CA LEU A 65 -4.86 6.34 -11.38
C LEU A 65 -4.25 5.10 -10.74
N VAL A 66 -4.56 4.90 -9.46
CA VAL A 66 -4.01 3.82 -8.63
C VAL A 66 -5.09 2.81 -8.26
N ILE A 67 -4.67 1.61 -7.89
CA ILE A 67 -5.51 0.63 -7.18
C ILE A 67 -4.80 0.20 -5.90
N SER A 68 -5.55 -0.30 -4.95
CA SER A 68 -5.01 -0.94 -3.75
C SER A 68 -5.61 -2.33 -3.63
N ILE A 69 -4.77 -3.33 -3.43
CA ILE A 69 -5.21 -4.70 -3.16
C ILE A 69 -4.81 -5.04 -1.74
N GLU A 70 -5.74 -5.57 -0.97
CA GLU A 70 -5.57 -5.73 0.46
C GLU A 70 -5.89 -7.17 0.87
N ARG A 71 -4.95 -7.81 1.56
CA ARG A 71 -5.15 -9.11 2.21
C ARG A 71 -5.47 -8.84 3.67
N LEU A 72 -6.69 -9.17 4.08
CA LEU A 72 -7.18 -9.00 5.45
C LEU A 72 -7.22 -10.37 6.12
N ILE A 73 -6.59 -10.50 7.29
CA ILE A 73 -6.54 -11.75 8.05
C ILE A 73 -7.09 -11.48 9.45
N LYS A 74 -8.01 -12.33 9.90
CA LYS A 74 -8.52 -12.34 11.27
C LYS A 74 -8.53 -13.77 11.80
N GLY A 75 -7.69 -14.06 12.80
CA GLY A 75 -7.44 -15.43 13.24
C GLY A 75 -7.07 -16.34 12.05
N LYS A 76 -7.92 -17.34 11.78
CA LYS A 76 -7.76 -18.30 10.67
C LYS A 76 -8.44 -17.90 9.37
N GLN A 77 -9.20 -16.81 9.39
CA GLN A 77 -9.94 -16.33 8.22
C GLN A 77 -9.09 -15.34 7.44
N ALA A 78 -9.14 -15.44 6.12
CA ALA A 78 -8.49 -14.51 5.21
C ALA A 78 -9.47 -14.04 4.14
N ALA A 79 -9.38 -12.75 3.79
CA ALA A 79 -10.15 -12.12 2.73
C ALA A 79 -9.21 -11.33 1.83
N LEU A 80 -9.57 -11.23 0.55
CA LEU A 80 -8.88 -10.38 -0.42
C LEU A 80 -9.85 -9.30 -0.89
N THR A 81 -9.43 -8.05 -0.80
CA THR A 81 -10.22 -6.90 -1.27
C THR A 81 -9.42 -6.11 -2.28
N ILE A 82 -10.15 -5.38 -3.13
CA ILE A 82 -9.58 -4.45 -4.10
C ILE A 82 -10.31 -3.11 -3.99
N PHE A 83 -9.53 -2.06 -3.83
CA PHE A 83 -9.98 -0.68 -3.88
C PHE A 83 -9.53 -0.07 -5.19
N GLY A 84 -10.47 0.50 -5.94
CA GLY A 84 -10.19 1.05 -7.25
C GLY A 84 -11.42 1.70 -7.87
N LEU A 85 -11.25 2.12 -9.11
CA LEU A 85 -12.31 2.79 -9.87
C LEU A 85 -13.45 1.83 -10.16
N LYS A 86 -14.66 2.18 -9.72
CA LYS A 86 -15.84 1.33 -9.92
C LYS A 86 -16.04 0.98 -11.40
N LYS A 87 -15.85 1.95 -12.29
CA LYS A 87 -15.96 1.75 -13.74
C LYS A 87 -14.99 0.71 -14.28
N ILE A 88 -13.75 0.65 -13.77
CA ILE A 88 -12.75 -0.33 -14.21
C ILE A 88 -13.05 -1.69 -13.59
N LEU A 89 -13.36 -1.72 -12.29
CA LEU A 89 -13.61 -2.96 -11.56
C LEU A 89 -14.91 -3.66 -12.00
N ALA A 90 -15.89 -2.90 -12.48
CA ALA A 90 -17.15 -3.45 -13.01
C ALA A 90 -16.93 -4.46 -14.14
N ASP A 91 -15.92 -4.26 -14.99
CA ASP A 91 -15.56 -5.18 -16.09
C ASP A 91 -15.10 -6.57 -15.58
N PHE A 92 -14.74 -6.67 -14.30
CA PHE A 92 -14.22 -7.88 -13.66
C PHE A 92 -15.19 -8.49 -12.64
N THR A 93 -16.36 -7.88 -12.42
CA THR A 93 -17.35 -8.33 -11.42
C THR A 93 -17.72 -9.80 -11.59
N ASP A 94 -18.01 -10.23 -12.81
CA ASP A 94 -18.45 -11.62 -13.08
C ASP A 94 -17.31 -12.63 -12.87
N LYS A 95 -16.07 -12.25 -13.18
CA LYS A 95 -14.90 -13.14 -13.08
C LYS A 95 -14.36 -13.26 -11.67
N LEU A 96 -14.44 -12.19 -10.87
CA LEU A 96 -13.92 -12.14 -9.50
C LEU A 96 -15.02 -12.26 -8.44
N ASN A 97 -16.29 -12.26 -8.88
CA ASN A 97 -17.47 -12.23 -8.05
C ASN A 97 -17.41 -11.12 -6.99
N LEU A 98 -17.21 -9.88 -7.47
CA LEU A 98 -16.97 -8.71 -6.64
C LEU A 98 -18.22 -8.32 -5.83
N LEU A 99 -18.03 -8.04 -4.54
CA LEU A 99 -19.06 -7.50 -3.66
C LEU A 99 -18.58 -6.16 -3.09
N GLU A 100 -19.30 -5.07 -3.34
CA GLU A 100 -18.96 -3.76 -2.78
C GLU A 100 -19.09 -3.77 -1.25
N LEU A 101 -18.10 -3.19 -0.57
CA LEU A 101 -18.03 -3.07 0.88
C LEU A 101 -17.95 -1.61 1.30
N GLU A 102 -18.45 -1.33 2.51
CA GLU A 102 -18.08 -0.12 3.23
C GLU A 102 -16.61 -0.19 3.69
N ASP A 103 -16.01 0.97 3.99
CA ASP A 103 -14.63 1.01 4.45
C ASP A 103 -14.48 0.40 5.86
N TYR A 104 -13.92 -0.80 5.91
CA TYR A 104 -13.70 -1.55 7.16
C TYR A 104 -12.78 -0.84 8.16
N THR A 105 -11.97 0.13 7.71
CA THR A 105 -11.06 0.89 8.58
C THR A 105 -11.80 1.86 9.52
N ALA A 106 -13.11 2.07 9.30
CA ALA A 106 -13.99 2.80 10.22
C ALA A 106 -14.06 2.14 11.60
N SER A 107 -13.99 0.79 11.65
CA SER A 107 -14.03 0.00 12.89
C SER A 107 -12.80 0.17 13.79
N TRP A 108 -11.76 0.86 13.30
CA TRP A 108 -10.51 1.07 14.03
C TRP A 108 -10.53 2.29 14.96
N ALA A 109 -11.61 3.07 14.97
CA ALA A 109 -11.71 4.25 15.83
C ALA A 109 -11.49 3.88 17.32
N GLY A 110 -10.54 4.55 17.96
CA GLY A 110 -10.17 4.30 19.37
C GLY A 110 -9.32 3.05 19.62
N LYS A 111 -9.01 2.26 18.58
CA LYS A 111 -8.13 1.09 18.69
C LYS A 111 -6.68 1.47 18.41
N GLU A 112 -5.76 0.90 19.18
CA GLU A 112 -4.32 1.07 18.95
C GLU A 112 -3.85 0.09 17.86
N VAL A 113 -3.79 0.61 16.63
CA VAL A 113 -3.29 -0.07 15.42
C VAL A 113 -1.82 0.28 15.23
N SER A 114 -0.98 -0.72 14.95
CA SER A 114 0.39 -0.47 14.51
C SER A 114 0.48 -0.52 12.99
N THR A 115 1.09 0.48 12.35
CA THR A 115 1.23 0.54 10.89
C THR A 115 2.64 0.85 10.44
N TRP A 116 3.02 0.24 9.32
CA TRP A 116 4.35 0.36 8.74
C TRP A 116 4.30 0.33 7.23
N GLU A 117 5.34 0.89 6.61
CA GLU A 117 5.60 0.78 5.18
C GLU A 117 6.81 -0.13 4.96
N ILE A 118 6.67 -1.01 3.97
CA ILE A 118 7.72 -1.91 3.52
C ILE A 118 8.28 -1.34 2.21
N GLY A 119 9.59 -1.18 2.17
CA GLY A 119 10.34 -0.77 1.00
C GLY A 119 11.47 -1.74 0.71
N VAL A 120 12.34 -1.37 -0.21
CA VAL A 120 13.47 -2.19 -0.63
C VAL A 120 14.77 -1.50 -0.27
N LYS A 121 15.72 -2.26 0.28
CA LYS A 121 17.07 -1.74 0.56
C LYS A 121 17.87 -1.55 -0.72
N ASP A 122 17.76 -2.50 -1.64
CA ASP A 122 18.49 -2.50 -2.92
C ASP A 122 17.63 -3.15 -4.01
N SER A 123 17.07 -2.33 -4.91
CA SER A 123 16.08 -2.78 -5.93
C SER A 123 16.67 -3.65 -7.03
N HIS A 124 18.00 -3.68 -7.18
CA HIS A 124 18.69 -4.41 -8.23
C HIS A 124 18.76 -5.94 -8.03
N TYR A 125 18.36 -6.46 -6.86
CA TYR A 125 18.53 -7.87 -6.51
C TYR A 125 17.22 -8.64 -6.25
N LEU A 126 16.07 -7.98 -6.36
CA LEU A 126 14.78 -8.63 -6.09
C LEU A 126 14.37 -9.55 -7.25
N LYS A 127 14.26 -10.84 -6.97
CA LYS A 127 13.64 -11.84 -7.83
C LYS A 127 12.17 -12.02 -7.45
N HIS A 128 11.36 -12.53 -8.37
CA HIS A 128 9.94 -12.87 -8.09
C HIS A 128 9.78 -13.80 -6.88
N GLU A 129 10.73 -14.70 -6.69
CA GLU A 129 10.77 -15.68 -5.59
C GLU A 129 10.95 -15.03 -4.22
N ASP A 130 11.55 -13.83 -4.15
CA ASP A 130 11.73 -13.09 -2.89
C ASP A 130 10.39 -12.60 -2.31
N PHE A 131 9.33 -12.58 -3.14
CA PHE A 131 7.98 -12.21 -2.72
C PHE A 131 7.12 -13.41 -2.31
N ASP A 132 7.57 -14.62 -2.58
CA ASP A 132 6.89 -15.81 -2.10
C ASP A 132 7.11 -15.89 -0.59
N ASN A 133 6.03 -16.09 0.18
CA ASN A 133 6.13 -16.43 1.60
C ASN A 133 6.77 -15.35 2.51
N ILE A 134 6.73 -14.06 2.15
CA ILE A 134 7.24 -12.95 3.00
C ILE A 134 6.67 -13.02 4.43
N PHE A 135 5.44 -13.52 4.56
CA PHE A 135 4.72 -13.63 5.82
C PHE A 135 4.70 -15.06 6.41
N LYS A 136 5.46 -16.01 5.86
CA LYS A 136 5.48 -17.40 6.33
C LYS A 136 6.00 -17.56 7.76
N ASN A 137 6.81 -16.62 8.23
CA ASN A 137 7.33 -16.59 9.60
C ASN A 137 6.41 -15.82 10.56
N LEU A 138 5.23 -15.36 10.11
CA LEU A 138 4.25 -14.79 11.03
C LEU A 138 3.71 -15.92 11.93
N PRO A 139 3.57 -15.67 13.24
CA PRO A 139 3.02 -16.64 14.17
C PRO A 139 1.52 -16.77 13.91
N GLU A 140 0.93 -17.85 14.41
CA GLU A 140 -0.52 -18.05 14.31
C GLU A 140 -1.27 -16.90 15.02
N PHE A 141 -2.17 -16.27 14.27
CA PHE A 141 -3.00 -15.19 14.77
C PHE A 141 -4.06 -15.73 15.74
N ALA A 142 -4.25 -15.07 16.88
CA ALA A 142 -5.38 -15.35 17.74
C ALA A 142 -6.68 -14.95 17.05
N GLU A 143 -7.83 -15.46 17.52
CA GLU A 143 -9.13 -15.20 16.89
C GLU A 143 -9.46 -13.70 16.74
N ASP A 144 -8.96 -12.88 17.68
CA ASP A 144 -9.20 -11.42 17.69
C ASP A 144 -8.08 -10.61 17.04
N ASP A 145 -6.94 -11.23 16.73
CA ASP A 145 -5.86 -10.55 16.03
C ASP A 145 -6.27 -10.27 14.59
N GLN A 146 -5.95 -9.08 14.11
CA GLN A 146 -6.19 -8.67 12.74
C GLN A 146 -4.91 -8.17 12.09
N PHE A 147 -4.58 -8.77 10.95
CA PHE A 147 -3.45 -8.40 10.13
C PHE A 147 -3.93 -7.94 8.77
N PHE A 148 -3.36 -6.84 8.30
CA PHE A 148 -3.73 -6.25 7.03
C PHE A 148 -2.49 -5.96 6.22
N LEU A 149 -2.40 -6.55 5.03
CA LEU A 149 -1.40 -6.23 4.03
C LEU A 149 -2.08 -5.41 2.95
N GLN A 150 -1.61 -4.20 2.72
CA GLN A 150 -2.06 -3.31 1.65
C GLN A 150 -0.96 -3.17 0.60
N VAL A 151 -1.32 -3.38 -0.66
CA VAL A 151 -0.42 -3.22 -1.81
C VAL A 151 -1.06 -2.19 -2.75
N VAL A 152 -0.56 -0.96 -2.70
CA VAL A 152 -0.98 0.12 -3.60
C VAL A 152 -0.15 0.08 -4.86
N LEU A 153 -0.81 0.14 -6.02
CA LEU A 153 -0.22 -0.04 -7.35
C LEU A 153 -0.57 1.13 -8.25
N SER A 154 0.43 1.66 -8.94
CA SER A 154 0.27 2.59 -10.06
C SER A 154 1.01 2.07 -11.30
N PRO A 155 0.42 2.15 -12.50
CA PRO A 155 1.10 1.77 -13.73
C PRO A 155 2.40 2.57 -13.94
N LYS A 156 3.52 1.89 -14.19
CA LYS A 156 4.81 2.53 -14.51
C LYS A 156 5.20 2.25 -15.95
N GLY A 157 5.20 3.29 -16.78
CA GLY A 157 5.54 3.20 -18.21
C GLY A 157 4.37 2.78 -19.10
N ASN A 158 4.59 2.88 -20.42
CA ASN A 158 3.51 2.88 -21.43
C ASN A 158 3.40 1.57 -22.25
N GLN A 159 4.19 0.54 -21.94
CA GLN A 159 4.19 -0.70 -22.70
C GLN A 159 3.19 -1.71 -22.13
N ASP A 160 2.71 -2.65 -22.95
CA ASP A 160 1.99 -3.83 -22.45
C ASP A 160 2.90 -4.63 -21.51
N ASN A 161 2.34 -5.11 -20.39
CA ASN A 161 3.06 -5.78 -19.30
C ASN A 161 4.18 -4.97 -18.60
N ALA A 162 4.24 -3.65 -18.76
CA ALA A 162 5.15 -2.86 -17.95
C ALA A 162 4.78 -2.98 -16.45
N PRO A 163 5.74 -2.76 -15.55
CA PRO A 163 5.53 -3.02 -14.14
C PRO A 163 4.67 -1.94 -13.47
N PHE A 164 4.33 -2.19 -12.21
CA PHE A 164 3.74 -1.23 -11.30
C PHE A 164 4.81 -0.55 -10.46
N ALA A 165 4.63 0.74 -10.19
CA ALA A 165 5.16 1.35 -8.99
C ALA A 165 4.30 0.87 -7.81
N THR A 166 4.94 0.27 -6.80
CA THR A 166 4.24 -0.34 -5.68
C THR A 166 4.56 0.38 -4.38
N GLN A 167 3.58 0.45 -3.48
CA GLN A 167 3.79 0.79 -2.08
C GLN A 167 3.11 -0.26 -1.20
N ILE A 168 3.91 -0.92 -0.37
CA ILE A 168 3.46 -2.00 0.49
C ILE A 168 3.33 -1.44 1.91
N ARG A 169 2.17 -1.63 2.51
CA ARG A 169 1.91 -1.26 3.91
C ARG A 169 1.37 -2.46 4.66
N VAL A 170 1.70 -2.51 5.93
CA VAL A 170 1.15 -3.49 6.85
C VAL A 170 0.52 -2.76 8.01
N ALA A 171 -0.68 -3.17 8.39
CA ALA A 171 -1.34 -2.77 9.61
C ALA A 171 -1.60 -3.99 10.48
N PHE A 172 -1.47 -3.81 11.77
CA PHE A 172 -1.73 -4.85 12.74
C PHE A 172 -2.56 -4.29 13.90
N LEU A 173 -3.59 -5.03 14.25
CA LEU A 173 -4.47 -4.74 15.37
C LEU A 173 -4.52 -5.99 16.26
N ALA A 174 -4.04 -5.83 17.49
CA ALA A 174 -4.30 -6.76 18.59
C ALA A 174 -4.91 -6.01 19.75
N GLU A 175 -5.70 -6.70 20.56
CA GLU A 175 -6.20 -6.14 21.81
C GLU A 175 -5.18 -6.33 22.95
N ASP A 176 -4.37 -7.39 22.88
CA ASP A 176 -3.35 -7.71 23.89
C ASP A 176 -2.02 -6.96 23.66
N SER A 177 -1.65 -6.14 24.64
CA SER A 177 -0.39 -5.40 24.70
C SER A 177 0.87 -6.29 24.65
N GLN A 178 0.82 -7.51 25.19
CA GLN A 178 1.94 -8.45 25.12
C GLN A 178 2.10 -9.02 23.72
N ARG A 179 1.00 -9.43 23.06
CA ARG A 179 1.03 -9.87 21.66
C ARG A 179 1.55 -8.78 20.72
N LYS A 180 1.19 -7.51 20.93
CA LYS A 180 1.77 -6.39 20.15
C LYS A 180 3.29 -6.34 20.22
N ARG A 181 3.86 -6.53 21.42
CA ARG A 181 5.32 -6.52 21.63
C ARG A 181 6.02 -7.71 20.97
N LEU A 182 5.33 -8.84 20.79
CA LEU A 182 5.87 -10.01 20.09
C LEU A 182 5.80 -9.86 18.56
N LEU A 183 4.75 -9.22 18.06
CA LEU A 183 4.47 -9.13 16.62
C LEU A 183 5.21 -7.97 15.95
N ALA A 184 5.39 -6.84 16.66
CA ALA A 184 6.11 -5.69 16.12
C ALA A 184 7.55 -6.04 15.67
N PRO A 185 8.37 -6.78 16.45
CA PRO A 185 9.72 -7.19 16.04
C PRO A 185 9.77 -8.13 14.82
N LEU A 186 8.77 -9.00 14.64
CA LEU A 186 8.71 -9.93 13.51
C LEU A 186 8.55 -9.19 12.18
N LEU A 187 7.86 -8.04 12.23
CA LEU A 187 7.71 -7.15 11.07
C LEU A 187 8.92 -6.23 10.87
N HIS A 188 9.73 -6.01 11.91
CA HIS A 188 11.02 -5.34 11.80
C HIS A 188 12.09 -6.23 11.17
N ASN A 189 11.98 -7.56 11.33
CA ASN A 189 12.91 -8.56 10.84
C ASN A 189 12.39 -9.29 9.59
N LEU A 190 11.65 -8.60 8.71
CA LEU A 190 11.29 -9.08 7.36
C LEU A 190 12.53 -9.15 6.46
N ASN A 191 13.60 -9.80 6.90
CA ASN A 191 14.90 -9.83 6.23
C ASN A 191 14.96 -10.91 5.15
N THR A 192 13.82 -11.37 4.66
CA THR A 192 13.70 -12.24 3.48
C THR A 192 13.76 -11.35 2.23
N GLY A 193 14.78 -11.55 1.39
CA GLY A 193 14.82 -10.97 0.04
C GLY A 193 15.16 -9.48 -0.06
N GLY A 194 15.62 -8.81 1.00
CA GLY A 194 16.03 -7.39 0.92
C GLY A 194 14.89 -6.36 1.08
N LEU A 195 13.70 -6.81 1.48
CA LEU A 195 12.64 -5.94 1.98
C LEU A 195 13.01 -5.39 3.36
N ILE A 196 12.71 -4.11 3.59
CA ILE A 196 12.99 -3.43 4.85
C ILE A 196 11.82 -2.56 5.26
N LYS A 197 11.64 -2.38 6.57
CA LYS A 197 10.79 -1.31 7.08
C LYS A 197 11.36 0.03 6.66
N VAL A 198 10.57 0.88 5.99
CA VAL A 198 11.00 2.23 5.61
C VAL A 198 10.96 3.12 6.85
N PRO A 199 12.10 3.69 7.29
CA PRO A 199 12.10 4.68 8.36
C PRO A 199 11.58 6.00 7.80
N ARG A 200 10.28 6.26 7.96
CA ARG A 200 9.68 7.56 7.63
C ARG A 200 9.43 8.36 8.92
N PRO A 201 9.61 9.70 8.90
CA PRO A 201 9.36 10.56 10.06
C PRO A 201 7.86 10.85 10.27
N PHE A 202 6.98 9.93 9.87
CA PHE A 202 5.54 10.10 9.98
C PHE A 202 5.03 9.59 11.32
N SER A 203 4.08 10.34 11.91
CA SER A 203 3.38 9.87 13.09
C SER A 203 2.49 8.68 12.76
N LEU A 204 2.11 7.89 13.77
CA LEU A 204 1.16 6.79 13.59
C LEU A 204 -0.15 7.29 12.96
N GLY A 205 -0.66 8.45 13.38
CA GLY A 205 -1.87 9.05 12.81
C GLY A 205 -1.73 9.36 11.31
N GLN A 206 -0.58 9.85 10.87
CA GLN A 206 -0.30 10.09 9.45
C GLN A 206 -0.23 8.78 8.66
N MET A 207 0.46 7.77 9.19
CA MET A 207 0.52 6.44 8.56
C MET A 207 -0.87 5.81 8.41
N MET A 208 -1.72 5.98 9.42
CA MET A 208 -3.13 5.57 9.36
C MET A 208 -3.92 6.34 8.32
N SER A 209 -3.72 7.67 8.20
CA SER A 209 -4.39 8.45 7.15
C SER A 209 -3.98 8.00 5.75
N PHE A 210 -2.71 7.63 5.54
CA PHE A 210 -2.22 7.12 4.26
C PHE A 210 -2.80 5.74 3.93
N TYR A 211 -2.88 4.86 4.93
CA TYR A 211 -3.52 3.56 4.78
C TYR A 211 -4.98 3.70 4.36
N ARG A 212 -5.75 4.55 5.05
CA ARG A 212 -7.17 4.82 4.76
C ARG A 212 -7.37 5.47 3.41
N ALA A 213 -6.53 6.43 3.07
CA ALA A 213 -6.59 7.09 1.77
C ALA A 213 -6.18 6.16 0.61
N ARG A 214 -5.56 4.99 0.89
CA ARG A 214 -4.88 4.15 -0.11
C ARG A 214 -3.94 4.96 -1.00
N SER A 215 -3.27 5.95 -0.39
CA SER A 215 -2.46 6.91 -1.13
C SER A 215 -1.20 6.26 -1.70
N LEU A 216 -0.63 6.86 -2.76
CA LEU A 216 0.67 6.45 -3.30
C LEU A 216 1.66 7.62 -3.24
N SER A 217 2.82 7.41 -2.63
CA SER A 217 3.91 8.40 -2.62
C SER A 217 4.70 8.33 -3.92
N LYS A 218 4.98 9.48 -4.54
CA LYS A 218 5.79 9.55 -5.78
C LYS A 218 7.23 9.07 -5.59
N ASP A 219 7.77 9.24 -4.38
CA ASP A 219 9.08 8.76 -3.97
C ASP A 219 8.96 7.53 -3.06
N SER A 220 8.01 6.62 -3.34
CA SER A 220 7.98 5.35 -2.62
C SER A 220 9.30 4.64 -2.89
N LYS A 221 10.08 4.36 -1.84
CA LYS A 221 11.17 3.35 -1.87
C LYS A 221 10.62 1.93 -2.01
N GLY A 222 9.41 1.81 -2.55
CA GLY A 222 8.73 0.56 -2.77
C GLY A 222 9.28 -0.14 -4.00
N PRO A 223 9.09 -1.47 -4.08
CA PRO A 223 9.56 -2.23 -5.22
C PRO A 223 8.80 -1.85 -6.49
N ILE A 224 9.45 -2.05 -7.63
CA ILE A 224 8.79 -2.07 -8.93
C ILE A 224 8.42 -3.51 -9.21
N LEU A 225 7.12 -3.82 -9.27
CA LEU A 225 6.64 -5.20 -9.38
C LEU A 225 5.86 -5.39 -10.68
N ASP A 226 6.08 -6.51 -11.36
CA ASP A 226 5.14 -6.94 -12.39
C ASP A 226 3.92 -7.65 -11.77
N SER A 227 2.94 -7.97 -12.60
CA SER A 227 1.71 -8.63 -12.17
C SER A 227 1.94 -10.01 -11.53
N GLN A 228 3.00 -10.72 -11.90
CA GLN A 228 3.32 -12.01 -11.29
C GLN A 228 3.84 -11.83 -9.86
N ALA A 229 4.76 -10.88 -9.66
CA ALA A 229 5.30 -10.59 -8.33
C ALA A 229 4.22 -10.05 -7.39
N VAL A 230 3.30 -9.20 -7.89
CA VAL A 230 2.13 -8.74 -7.11
C VAL A 230 1.24 -9.91 -6.71
N ALA A 231 0.90 -10.80 -7.64
CA ALA A 231 0.05 -11.95 -7.34
C ALA A 231 0.69 -12.89 -6.30
N ARG A 232 2.02 -13.07 -6.35
CA ARG A 232 2.77 -13.85 -5.36
C ARG A 232 2.77 -13.20 -3.98
N LEU A 233 3.02 -11.89 -3.90
CA LEU A 233 2.99 -11.12 -2.66
C LEU A 233 1.66 -11.23 -1.91
N LEU A 234 0.54 -11.36 -2.64
CA LEU A 234 -0.82 -11.44 -2.08
C LEU A 234 -1.23 -12.86 -1.66
N LYS A 235 -0.46 -13.89 -2.03
CA LYS A 235 -0.68 -15.27 -1.58
C LYS A 235 -0.07 -15.44 -0.19
N VAL A 236 -0.88 -15.14 0.83
CA VAL A 236 -0.59 -15.39 2.27
C VAL A 236 -1.35 -16.62 2.75
#